data_AF-A0ABD3MLN9-F1
#
_entry.id   AF-A0ABD3MLN9-F1
#
_cell.length_a   1.000
_cell.length_b   1.000
_cell.length_c   1.000
_cell.angle_alpha   90.00
_cell.angle_beta   90.00
_cell.angle_gamma   90.00
#
_symmetry.space_group_name_H-M   'P 1'
#
loop_
_entity.id
_entity.type
_entity.pdbx_description
1 polymer ?
#
loop_
_entity_poly.entity_id
_entity_poly.type
_entity_poly.pdbx_seq_one_letter_code
_entity_poly.pdbx_strand_id
1 'polypeptide(L)'
;MGTHQTITATPLPAKAPGFIFLLLLLFLEFFTIRLVAGFHSPSSAALTARSIITNNGPRRESTALPSSGAPAGVEGAGVGEDYLDENQLQFCKAYLNEHHKPDVLLPFTRVFSELGATSIQKNMWMGGSYSINDAEITDITSNAIHIEADVKEGQTSKKERVVISLDSDPVQGMIKSFPTLPPIDPMKLNHASKLPIDNFCRRMIRLCNIVKAYEATGKMIQMGVQLGGKGVGKLRNDMYLNQVPHNRYVRQYFYDMASDATCDAVVLCSNKQFTNRMKMTVMFPEMNPSMDSYRIGTLLELARAIAIKLAEQNLRVRVSVQSSMGVGIFTGIPKQLSGVQTLLQRMDWQSGPGEENEGMVGNYINFGAVGKEHVVNNKSGNGETPDQHQDDVFLLICPQNMLGLECSIIQPLSEMVDAAGDRPVILINPDLVDKVSSQGQQSVRGRQQRIDFANSFETIFQFQNIYFSGTSYFPILGSVVKLGPLEPWVAHQRRDLKDGGEVYLPVYASETQPDSEVLMATFSR
;
A
#
# COMPACT_ATOMS: atom_id res chain seq x y z
N MET A 1 37.83 62.41 -14.11
CA MET A 1 36.55 61.69 -14.00
C MET A 1 36.57 60.59 -15.05
N GLY A 2 37.15 59.40 -14.86
CA GLY A 2 37.13 58.49 -13.71
C GLY A 2 36.15 57.34 -14.02
N THR A 3 36.40 56.52 -15.05
CA THR A 3 37.13 55.22 -15.08
C THR A 3 36.37 54.00 -14.51
N HIS A 4 36.14 53.05 -15.43
CA HIS A 4 35.98 51.59 -15.31
C HIS A 4 36.14 50.95 -13.91
N GLN A 5 35.17 50.09 -13.56
CA GLN A 5 35.39 48.97 -12.63
C GLN A 5 35.16 47.65 -13.36
N THR A 6 36.28 46.99 -13.67
CA THR A 6 36.37 45.57 -14.02
C THR A 6 36.84 44.87 -12.75
N ILE A 7 36.04 44.00 -12.15
CA ILE A 7 36.47 43.17 -11.02
C ILE A 7 37.05 41.87 -11.60
N THR A 8 38.36 41.74 -11.40
CA THR A 8 39.20 40.60 -11.69
C THR A 8 38.94 39.46 -10.70
N ALA A 9 38.63 38.26 -11.22
CA ALA A 9 38.65 37.03 -10.45
C ALA A 9 40.08 36.47 -10.41
N THR A 10 40.62 36.33 -9.20
CA THR A 10 41.90 35.67 -8.91
C THR A 10 41.82 34.15 -9.10
N PRO A 11 42.83 33.49 -9.71
CA PRO A 11 42.89 32.04 -9.81
C PRO A 11 43.40 31.42 -8.50
N LEU A 12 42.70 30.38 -8.02
CA LEU A 12 43.15 29.49 -6.94
C LEU A 12 44.26 28.55 -7.46
N PRO A 13 45.28 28.23 -6.64
CA PRO A 13 46.44 27.46 -7.08
C PRO A 13 46.16 25.95 -7.16
N ALA A 14 46.71 25.34 -8.21
CA ALA A 14 46.77 23.89 -8.42
C ALA A 14 47.55 23.17 -7.31
N LYS A 15 46.94 22.12 -6.73
CA LYS A 15 47.61 21.14 -5.87
C LYS A 15 47.43 19.72 -6.44
N ALA A 16 48.55 19.18 -6.92
CA ALA A 16 49.04 17.80 -6.97
C ALA A 16 48.07 16.61 -7.28
N PRO A 17 48.30 15.86 -8.38
CA PRO A 17 47.67 14.56 -8.61
C PRO A 17 48.53 13.45 -7.97
N GLY A 18 48.19 13.05 -6.74
CA GLY A 18 48.96 12.03 -6.00
C GLY A 18 48.17 10.79 -5.55
N PHE A 19 46.84 10.76 -5.72
CA PHE A 19 46.00 9.73 -5.09
C PHE A 19 45.12 8.92 -6.06
N ILE A 20 45.02 9.36 -7.32
CA ILE A 20 44.18 8.70 -8.34
C ILE A 20 44.93 7.55 -9.06
N PHE A 21 46.27 7.55 -9.02
CA PHE A 21 47.08 6.53 -9.70
C PHE A 21 47.23 5.21 -8.92
N LEU A 22 47.01 5.23 -7.59
CA LEU A 22 47.10 4.04 -6.74
C LEU A 22 45.80 3.24 -6.70
N LEU A 23 44.64 3.89 -6.91
CA LEU A 23 43.35 3.23 -6.97
C LEU A 23 43.11 2.51 -8.31
N LEU A 24 43.72 3.01 -9.40
CA LEU A 24 43.60 2.41 -10.74
C LEU A 24 44.44 1.12 -10.89
N LEU A 25 45.52 0.97 -10.11
CA LEU A 25 46.36 -0.25 -10.09
C LEU A 25 45.73 -1.39 -9.29
N LEU A 26 44.95 -1.10 -8.25
CA LEU A 26 44.20 -2.12 -7.49
C LEU A 26 42.97 -2.65 -8.24
N PHE A 27 42.42 -1.88 -9.18
CA PHE A 27 41.28 -2.31 -10.01
C PHE A 27 41.69 -3.23 -11.18
N LEU A 28 42.97 -3.22 -11.60
CA LEU A 28 43.45 -4.06 -12.71
C LEU A 28 43.88 -5.47 -12.27
N GLU A 29 44.29 -5.68 -11.02
CA GLU A 29 44.69 -7.02 -10.54
C GLU A 29 43.50 -7.96 -10.25
N PHE A 30 42.33 -7.42 -9.89
CA PHE A 30 41.14 -8.26 -9.65
C PHE A 30 40.49 -8.79 -10.92
N PHE A 31 40.72 -8.16 -12.08
CA PHE A 31 40.14 -8.58 -13.36
C PHE A 31 40.94 -9.67 -14.09
N THR A 32 42.17 -9.93 -13.67
CA THR A 32 43.09 -10.83 -14.40
C THR A 32 43.10 -12.27 -13.86
N ILE A 33 42.46 -12.54 -12.72
CA ILE A 33 42.44 -13.90 -12.10
C ILE A 33 41.20 -14.73 -12.49
N ARG A 34 40.17 -14.16 -13.14
CA ARG A 34 38.95 -14.90 -13.55
C ARG A 34 38.85 -15.26 -15.04
N LEU A 35 39.97 -15.25 -15.76
CA LEU A 35 40.01 -15.63 -17.18
C LEU A 35 40.90 -16.85 -17.49
N VAL A 36 41.05 -17.82 -16.57
CA VAL A 36 41.69 -19.12 -16.88
C VAL A 36 41.07 -20.25 -16.05
N ALA A 37 39.88 -20.70 -16.45
CA ALA A 37 39.31 -22.04 -16.25
C ALA A 37 37.89 -21.99 -16.87
N GLY A 38 37.69 -22.34 -18.13
CA GLY A 38 37.97 -23.66 -18.68
C GLY A 38 36.63 -24.37 -18.89
N PHE A 39 36.00 -24.07 -20.04
CA PHE A 39 34.89 -24.81 -20.64
C PHE A 39 35.03 -26.32 -20.41
N HIS A 40 33.98 -26.98 -19.91
CA HIS A 40 33.59 -28.35 -20.31
C HIS A 40 32.09 -28.51 -20.03
N SER A 41 31.31 -28.69 -21.10
CA SER A 41 29.93 -29.14 -21.06
C SER A 41 29.90 -30.66 -20.86
N PRO A 42 28.87 -31.19 -20.19
CA PRO A 42 28.16 -32.30 -20.84
C PRO A 42 26.63 -32.17 -20.81
N SER A 43 26.08 -32.72 -21.88
CA SER A 43 24.69 -32.92 -22.24
C SER A 43 23.90 -33.85 -21.29
N SER A 44 22.58 -33.67 -21.34
CA SER A 44 21.47 -34.62 -21.09
C SER A 44 21.13 -35.03 -19.66
N ALA A 45 19.92 -34.65 -19.22
CA ALA A 45 18.85 -35.60 -18.90
C ALA A 45 17.50 -34.86 -18.79
N ALA A 46 16.59 -35.18 -19.70
CA ALA A 46 15.20 -34.78 -19.65
C ALA A 46 14.50 -35.45 -18.46
N LEU A 47 13.81 -34.66 -17.62
CA LEU A 47 12.84 -35.19 -16.67
C LEU A 47 11.45 -34.64 -17.01
N THR A 48 10.70 -35.49 -17.70
CA THR A 48 9.30 -35.35 -18.04
C THR A 48 8.47 -35.63 -16.78
N ALA A 49 7.98 -34.59 -16.10
CA ALA A 49 6.99 -34.76 -15.03
C ALA A 49 5.58 -34.48 -15.60
N ARG A 50 4.92 -35.55 -16.05
CA ARG A 50 3.47 -35.60 -16.25
C ARG A 50 2.82 -35.62 -14.86
N SER A 51 2.03 -34.61 -14.50
CA SER A 51 1.02 -34.76 -13.45
C SER A 51 -0.37 -34.81 -14.07
N ILE A 52 -0.90 -36.02 -14.17
CA ILE A 52 -2.31 -36.31 -14.34
C ILE A 52 -2.96 -36.08 -12.97
N ILE A 53 -3.81 -35.07 -12.84
CA ILE A 53 -4.82 -35.04 -11.77
C ILE A 53 -6.16 -34.74 -12.43
N THR A 54 -6.83 -35.82 -12.80
CA THR A 54 -8.27 -35.87 -12.99
C THR A 54 -8.93 -35.92 -11.61
N ASN A 55 -9.78 -34.96 -11.27
CA ASN A 55 -10.77 -35.13 -10.20
C ASN A 55 -12.11 -34.55 -10.67
N ASN A 56 -12.90 -35.44 -11.28
CA ASN A 56 -14.35 -35.29 -11.43
C ASN A 56 -15.00 -35.95 -10.20
N GLY A 57 -15.81 -35.18 -9.46
CA GLY A 57 -16.68 -35.68 -8.39
C GLY A 57 -17.58 -34.55 -7.86
N PRO A 58 -18.85 -34.81 -7.52
CA PRO A 58 -19.96 -34.04 -8.09
C PRO A 58 -20.53 -32.94 -7.19
N ARG A 59 -21.22 -32.01 -7.87
CA ARG A 59 -22.27 -31.09 -7.37
C ARG A 59 -23.01 -31.65 -6.15
N ARG A 60 -23.04 -30.86 -5.07
CA ARG A 60 -24.09 -30.94 -4.05
C ARG A 60 -24.85 -29.63 -3.95
N GLU A 61 -26.15 -29.83 -3.82
CA GLU A 61 -27.24 -28.90 -3.96
C GLU A 61 -27.34 -27.90 -2.80
N SER A 62 -27.95 -26.78 -3.15
CA SER A 62 -28.55 -25.78 -2.27
C SER A 62 -29.43 -26.39 -1.20
N THR A 63 -29.20 -26.00 0.06
CA THR A 63 -30.22 -26.08 1.11
C THR A 63 -30.23 -24.81 1.96
N ALA A 64 -31.43 -24.43 2.34
CA ALA A 64 -31.87 -23.11 2.78
C ALA A 64 -31.38 -22.67 4.16
N LEU A 65 -31.38 -21.35 4.34
CA LEU A 65 -31.36 -20.63 5.61
C LEU A 65 -32.56 -21.00 6.50
N PRO A 66 -32.40 -20.96 7.82
CA PRO A 66 -33.47 -20.53 8.71
C PRO A 66 -33.11 -19.27 9.51
N SER A 67 -34.18 -18.55 9.85
CA SER A 67 -34.26 -17.21 10.39
C SER A 67 -34.15 -17.10 11.92
N SER A 68 -33.71 -15.92 12.36
CA SER A 68 -34.07 -15.17 13.59
C SER A 68 -33.96 -15.81 14.98
N GLY A 69 -33.14 -15.19 15.83
CA GLY A 69 -33.27 -15.24 17.30
C GLY A 69 -32.14 -14.46 17.99
N ALA A 70 -32.44 -13.27 18.51
CA ALA A 70 -31.55 -12.48 19.37
C ALA A 70 -31.72 -12.87 20.86
N PRO A 71 -31.01 -12.22 21.81
CA PRO A 71 -29.64 -12.51 22.25
C PRO A 71 -29.61 -13.08 23.69
N ALA A 72 -28.59 -13.85 24.04
CA ALA A 72 -28.35 -14.27 25.44
C ALA A 72 -26.90 -13.94 25.84
N GLY A 73 -26.76 -13.30 27.00
CA GLY A 73 -25.50 -12.78 27.52
C GLY A 73 -24.66 -13.78 28.32
N VAL A 74 -23.36 -13.44 28.35
CA VAL A 74 -22.32 -13.59 29.39
C VAL A 74 -22.21 -14.93 30.15
N GLU A 75 -21.07 -15.61 29.99
CA GLU A 75 -20.10 -16.02 31.02
C GLU A 75 -19.29 -17.23 30.57
N GLY A 76 -17.96 -17.18 30.74
CA GLY A 76 -17.07 -18.32 30.49
C GLY A 76 -15.66 -17.95 30.08
N ALA A 77 -14.85 -17.48 31.04
CA ALA A 77 -13.40 -17.43 30.89
C ALA A 77 -12.84 -18.86 30.74
N GLY A 78 -12.36 -19.19 29.55
CA GLY A 78 -11.52 -20.36 29.30
C GLY A 78 -10.05 -19.97 29.40
N VAL A 79 -9.38 -20.47 30.43
CA VAL A 79 -7.91 -20.51 30.51
C VAL A 79 -7.45 -21.65 29.60
N GLY A 80 -6.64 -21.35 28.58
CA GLY A 80 -5.88 -22.35 27.82
C GLY A 80 -6.40 -22.72 26.44
N GLU A 81 -6.65 -21.75 25.56
CA GLU A 81 -6.48 -21.99 24.12
C GLU A 81 -5.24 -21.23 23.66
N ASP A 82 -4.19 -21.96 23.31
CA ASP A 82 -2.94 -21.40 22.80
C ASP A 82 -3.24 -20.60 21.53
N TYR A 83 -3.20 -19.27 21.65
CA TYR A 83 -3.55 -18.35 20.57
C TYR A 83 -2.58 -18.48 19.40
N LEU A 84 -1.28 -18.54 19.69
CA LEU A 84 -0.25 -18.92 18.73
C LEU A 84 0.08 -20.40 18.95
N ASP A 85 0.43 -21.13 17.90
CA ASP A 85 0.97 -22.47 18.10
C ASP A 85 2.32 -22.42 18.83
N GLU A 86 2.73 -23.54 19.44
CA GLU A 86 3.95 -23.60 20.25
C GLU A 86 5.20 -23.13 19.48
N ASN A 87 5.32 -23.46 18.19
CA ASN A 87 6.47 -23.06 17.38
C ASN A 87 6.46 -21.53 17.13
N GLN A 88 5.29 -20.98 16.82
CA GLN A 88 5.09 -19.54 16.65
C GLN A 88 5.37 -18.78 17.95
N LEU A 89 4.88 -19.27 19.08
CA LEU A 89 5.09 -18.67 20.40
C LEU A 89 6.57 -18.65 20.77
N GLN A 90 7.25 -19.80 20.67
CA GLN A 90 8.67 -19.91 20.99
C GLN A 90 9.53 -19.05 20.05
N PHE A 91 9.23 -19.04 18.75
CA PHE A 91 9.94 -18.19 17.81
C PHE A 91 9.73 -16.70 18.10
N CYS A 92 8.49 -16.26 18.33
CA CYS A 92 8.20 -14.86 18.64
C CYS A 92 8.93 -14.40 19.90
N LYS A 93 8.92 -15.23 20.96
CA LYS A 93 9.64 -14.96 22.20
C LYS A 93 11.14 -14.83 21.96
N ALA A 94 11.76 -15.82 21.33
CA ALA A 94 13.18 -15.82 21.04
C ALA A 94 13.57 -14.62 20.16
N TYR A 95 12.85 -14.38 19.07
CA TYR A 95 13.11 -13.31 18.12
C TYR A 95 13.01 -11.92 18.77
N LEU A 96 11.96 -11.68 19.57
CA LEU A 96 11.77 -10.39 20.24
C LEU A 96 12.81 -10.16 21.34
N ASN A 97 13.18 -11.20 22.08
CA ASN A 97 14.20 -11.13 23.13
C ASN A 97 15.63 -11.00 22.58
N GLU A 98 15.93 -11.58 21.42
CA GLU A 98 17.26 -11.52 20.82
C GLU A 98 17.48 -10.23 20.03
N HIS A 99 16.49 -9.81 19.25
CA HIS A 99 16.68 -8.73 18.28
C HIS A 99 15.97 -7.41 18.63
N HIS A 100 15.03 -7.44 19.58
CA HIS A 100 14.11 -6.32 19.81
C HIS A 100 13.99 -5.81 21.25
N LYS A 101 14.89 -6.24 22.15
CA LYS A 101 14.99 -5.71 23.52
C LYS A 101 15.12 -4.18 23.59
N PRO A 102 16.11 -3.54 22.91
CA PRO A 102 16.38 -2.12 23.12
C PRO A 102 15.41 -1.18 22.39
N ASP A 103 14.91 -1.58 21.22
CA ASP A 103 14.10 -0.76 20.32
C ASP A 103 12.59 -1.03 20.43
N VAL A 104 12.17 -2.17 20.98
CA VAL A 104 10.74 -2.50 21.19
C VAL A 104 10.41 -2.73 22.65
N LEU A 105 11.02 -3.74 23.30
CA LEU A 105 10.56 -4.20 24.63
C LEU A 105 10.80 -3.18 25.75
N LEU A 106 11.96 -2.54 25.76
CA LEU A 106 12.26 -1.47 26.71
C LEU A 106 11.34 -0.25 26.52
N PRO A 107 11.17 0.30 25.30
CA PRO A 107 10.17 1.34 25.04
C PRO A 107 8.75 0.93 25.43
N PHE A 108 8.32 -0.30 25.13
CA PHE A 108 6.99 -0.78 25.48
C PHE A 108 6.78 -0.77 26.99
N THR A 109 7.74 -1.31 27.74
CA THR A 109 7.69 -1.32 29.21
C THR A 109 7.65 0.11 29.76
N ARG A 110 8.36 1.07 29.15
CA ARG A 110 8.34 2.47 29.58
C ARG A 110 7.05 3.21 29.21
N VAL A 111 6.43 2.89 28.07
CA VAL A 111 5.32 3.69 27.53
C VAL A 111 3.96 3.14 27.94
N PHE A 112 3.81 1.81 28.00
CA PHE A 112 2.51 1.16 28.19
C PHE A 112 2.32 0.55 29.59
N SER A 113 3.25 0.74 30.52
CA SER A 113 3.15 0.17 31.87
C SER A 113 3.25 1.20 32.98
N GLU A 114 2.73 0.83 34.16
CA GLU A 114 2.85 1.62 35.38
C GLU A 114 4.30 1.84 35.83
N LEU A 115 5.23 0.95 35.45
CA LEU A 115 6.67 1.16 35.70
C LEU A 115 7.18 2.43 35.01
N GLY A 116 6.68 2.71 33.82
CA GLY A 116 6.98 3.92 33.08
C GLY A 116 6.53 5.20 33.80
N ALA A 117 5.27 5.20 34.26
CA ALA A 117 4.72 6.30 35.05
C ALA A 117 5.47 6.48 36.37
N THR A 118 5.76 5.37 37.05
CA THR A 118 6.53 5.35 38.30
C THR A 118 7.94 5.89 38.08
N SER A 119 8.59 5.53 36.97
CA SER A 119 9.92 6.04 36.60
C SER A 119 9.95 7.55 36.49
N ILE A 120 8.96 8.15 35.80
CA ILE A 120 8.85 9.61 35.70
C ILE A 120 8.69 10.23 37.09
N GLN A 121 7.71 9.74 37.87
CA GLN A 121 7.40 10.30 39.18
C GLN A 121 8.59 10.19 40.14
N LYS A 122 9.24 9.03 40.21
CA LYS A 122 10.40 8.79 41.07
C LYS A 122 11.61 9.61 40.64
N ASN A 123 11.85 9.75 39.34
CA ASN A 123 12.98 10.52 38.83
C ASN A 123 12.83 12.03 39.02
N MET A 124 11.61 12.56 39.20
CA MET A 124 11.41 13.95 39.63
C MET A 124 12.02 14.25 41.01
N TRP A 125 12.08 13.24 41.89
CA TRP A 125 12.60 13.40 43.25
C TRP A 125 14.01 12.82 43.44
N MET A 126 14.36 11.76 42.70
CA MET A 126 15.61 11.02 42.86
C MET A 126 16.66 11.30 41.77
N GLY A 127 16.47 12.34 40.96
CA GLY A 127 17.48 12.81 40.01
C GLY A 127 17.91 11.77 38.95
N GLY A 128 17.00 10.90 38.50
CA GLY A 128 17.30 9.87 37.50
C GLY A 128 17.74 8.51 38.05
N SER A 129 17.69 8.29 39.36
CA SER A 129 18.15 7.05 40.00
C SER A 129 17.21 5.84 39.81
N TYR A 130 16.05 6.01 39.14
CA TYR A 130 15.15 4.93 38.77
C TYR A 130 15.23 4.66 37.27
N SER A 131 15.63 3.44 36.88
CA SER A 131 15.76 3.07 35.46
C SER A 131 15.27 1.65 35.19
N ILE A 132 14.67 1.47 34.01
CA ILE A 132 14.34 0.15 33.45
C ILE A 132 15.48 -0.23 32.52
N ASN A 133 16.26 -1.24 32.91
CA ASN A 133 17.54 -1.59 32.28
C ASN A 133 17.40 -2.72 31.27
N ASP A 134 16.59 -3.72 31.57
CA ASP A 134 16.28 -4.82 30.66
C ASP A 134 14.78 -5.15 30.68
N ALA A 135 14.31 -5.80 29.63
CA ALA A 135 12.95 -6.27 29.47
C ALA A 135 12.95 -7.55 28.62
N GLU A 136 12.33 -8.61 29.12
CA GLU A 136 12.26 -9.91 28.44
C GLU A 136 10.83 -10.42 28.35
N ILE A 137 10.37 -10.80 27.16
CA ILE A 137 9.08 -11.44 26.98
C ILE A 137 9.14 -12.85 27.58
N THR A 138 8.20 -13.10 28.48
CA THR A 138 7.99 -14.40 29.12
C THR A 138 6.84 -15.17 28.48
N ASP A 139 5.81 -14.48 27.98
CA ASP A 139 4.62 -15.10 27.41
C ASP A 139 3.85 -14.15 26.46
N ILE A 140 3.07 -14.72 25.54
CA ILE A 140 2.25 -13.98 24.55
C ILE A 140 0.86 -14.60 24.49
N THR A 141 -0.17 -13.78 24.66
CA THR A 141 -1.58 -14.16 24.55
C THR A 141 -2.25 -13.43 23.38
N SER A 142 -3.52 -13.75 23.11
CA SER A 142 -4.32 -13.07 22.08
C SER A 142 -4.46 -11.55 22.28
N ASN A 143 -4.34 -11.08 23.53
CA ASN A 143 -4.64 -9.70 23.90
C ASN A 143 -3.51 -8.98 24.62
N ALA A 144 -2.44 -9.68 25.01
CA ALA A 144 -1.35 -9.08 25.78
C ALA A 144 -0.02 -9.80 25.61
N ILE A 145 1.07 -9.08 25.84
CA ILE A 145 2.41 -9.62 26.05
C ILE A 145 2.79 -9.51 27.52
N HIS A 146 3.46 -10.54 28.02
CA HIS A 146 3.96 -10.59 29.40
C HIS A 146 5.47 -10.37 29.39
N ILE A 147 5.93 -9.34 30.08
CA ILE A 147 7.33 -8.94 30.14
C ILE A 147 7.83 -9.05 31.58
N GLU A 148 9.02 -9.59 31.77
CA GLU A 148 9.80 -9.44 33.00
C GLU A 148 10.81 -8.31 32.80
N ALA A 149 10.74 -7.26 33.62
CA ALA A 149 11.56 -6.08 33.51
C ALA A 149 12.55 -5.98 34.69
N ASP A 150 13.81 -5.69 34.39
CA ASP A 150 14.84 -5.41 35.39
C ASP A 150 14.84 -3.91 35.71
N VAL A 151 14.37 -3.59 36.90
CA VAL A 151 14.25 -2.23 37.43
C VAL A 151 15.35 -1.97 38.43
N LYS A 152 16.12 -0.89 38.20
CA LYS A 152 17.12 -0.39 39.13
C LYS A 152 16.61 0.86 39.85
N GLU A 153 16.70 0.84 41.17
CA GLU A 153 16.37 1.96 42.04
C GLU A 153 17.56 2.21 42.97
N GLY A 154 18.36 3.24 42.67
CA GLY A 154 19.61 3.53 43.35
C GLY A 154 20.63 2.39 43.17
N GLN A 155 20.97 1.70 44.26
CA GLN A 155 21.88 0.54 44.26
C GLN A 155 21.14 -0.81 44.22
N THR A 156 19.81 -0.80 44.30
CA THR A 156 19.00 -2.03 44.31
C THR A 156 18.47 -2.35 42.92
N SER A 157 18.44 -3.63 42.58
CA SER A 157 17.83 -4.14 41.34
C SER A 157 16.75 -5.15 41.70
N LYS A 158 15.61 -5.10 41.03
CA LYS A 158 14.51 -6.05 41.18
C LYS A 158 13.88 -6.37 39.84
N LYS A 159 13.33 -7.59 39.75
CA LYS A 159 12.54 -8.06 38.62
C LYS A 159 11.07 -7.76 38.88
N GLU A 160 10.40 -7.14 37.92
CA GLU A 160 8.98 -6.86 37.99
C GLU A 160 8.26 -7.41 36.76
N ARG A 161 7.15 -8.10 36.98
CA ARG A 161 6.31 -8.62 35.90
C ARG A 161 5.35 -7.54 35.43
N VAL A 162 5.33 -7.32 34.12
CA VAL A 162 4.52 -6.33 33.44
C VAL A 162 3.64 -7.03 32.42
N VAL A 163 2.37 -6.62 32.34
CA VAL A 163 1.44 -7.09 31.31
C VAL A 163 1.06 -5.89 30.46
N ILE A 164 1.32 -5.98 29.16
CA ILE A 164 1.00 -4.92 28.20
C ILE A 164 -0.07 -5.45 27.26
N SER A 165 -1.25 -4.82 27.26
CA SER A 165 -2.29 -5.15 26.29
C SER A 165 -1.84 -4.75 24.88
N LEU A 166 -2.16 -5.58 23.89
CA LEU A 166 -1.88 -5.30 22.47
C LEU A 166 -2.67 -4.09 21.93
N ASP A 167 -3.74 -3.69 22.63
CA ASP A 167 -4.54 -2.51 22.31
C ASP A 167 -4.25 -1.32 23.27
N SER A 168 -3.16 -1.38 24.04
CA SER A 168 -2.80 -0.33 25.01
C SER A 168 -2.54 1.03 24.36
N ASP A 169 -2.82 2.08 25.13
CA ASP A 169 -2.39 3.46 24.88
C ASP A 169 -1.26 3.86 25.85
N PRO A 170 -0.49 4.92 25.55
CA PRO A 170 0.49 5.47 26.48
C PRO A 170 -0.13 5.80 27.84
N VAL A 171 0.56 5.47 28.94
CA VAL A 171 0.13 5.84 30.30
C VAL A 171 0.10 7.36 30.48
N GLN A 172 -0.67 7.88 31.45
CA GLN A 172 -0.94 9.32 31.62
C GLN A 172 0.32 10.23 31.61
N GLY A 173 1.46 9.76 32.14
CA GLY A 173 2.72 10.50 32.12
C GLY A 173 3.42 10.57 30.76
N MET A 174 3.03 9.71 29.80
CA MET A 174 3.67 9.52 28.50
C MET A 174 2.84 10.06 27.32
N ILE A 175 1.55 10.35 27.52
CA ILE A 175 0.62 10.83 26.47
C ILE A 175 1.13 12.11 25.77
N LYS A 176 1.89 12.96 26.46
CA LYS A 176 2.45 14.18 25.84
C LYS A 176 3.61 13.90 24.88
N SER A 177 4.32 12.79 25.06
CA SER A 177 5.52 12.43 24.31
C SER A 177 5.24 11.45 23.16
N PHE A 178 4.18 10.66 23.30
CA PHE A 178 3.82 9.60 22.37
C PHE A 178 2.38 9.78 21.89
N PRO A 179 2.10 9.59 20.59
CA PRO A 179 0.75 9.68 20.06
C PRO A 179 -0.12 8.53 20.58
N THR A 180 -1.41 8.78 20.72
CA THR A 180 -2.43 7.73 20.82
C THR A 180 -2.88 7.35 19.42
N LEU A 181 -2.84 6.06 19.09
CA LEU A 181 -3.40 5.54 17.83
C LEU A 181 -4.67 4.75 18.14
N PRO A 182 -5.72 4.77 17.31
CA PRO A 182 -6.89 3.95 17.56
C PRO A 182 -6.53 2.45 17.57
N PRO A 183 -7.19 1.62 18.39
CA PRO A 183 -7.08 0.16 18.28
C PRO A 183 -7.40 -0.33 16.86
N ILE A 184 -6.85 -1.48 16.49
CA ILE A 184 -7.11 -2.04 15.16
C ILE A 184 -8.57 -2.51 15.13
N ASP A 185 -9.33 -2.03 14.15
CA ASP A 185 -10.71 -2.45 13.92
C ASP A 185 -10.78 -3.99 13.84
N PRO A 186 -11.63 -4.65 14.65
CA PRO A 186 -11.84 -6.10 14.59
C PRO A 186 -12.17 -6.60 13.18
N MET A 187 -12.85 -5.79 12.37
CA MET A 187 -13.15 -6.13 10.98
C MET A 187 -11.87 -6.23 10.15
N LYS A 188 -10.93 -5.29 10.32
CA LYS A 188 -9.62 -5.32 9.66
C LYS A 188 -8.79 -6.54 10.07
N LEU A 189 -8.84 -6.92 11.35
CA LEU A 189 -8.18 -8.13 11.86
C LEU A 189 -8.77 -9.38 11.20
N ASN A 190 -10.09 -9.55 11.28
CA ASN A 190 -10.79 -10.72 10.74
C ASN A 190 -10.68 -10.87 9.21
N HIS A 191 -10.59 -9.74 8.50
CA HIS A 191 -10.51 -9.72 7.03
C HIS A 191 -9.09 -9.93 6.52
N ALA A 192 -8.11 -9.19 7.03
CA ALA A 192 -6.75 -9.24 6.52
C ALA A 192 -6.14 -10.64 6.70
N SER A 193 -6.40 -11.31 7.82
CA SER A 193 -6.06 -12.71 8.01
C SER A 193 -6.79 -13.33 9.21
N LYS A 194 -7.29 -14.55 9.04
CA LYS A 194 -7.82 -15.36 10.15
C LYS A 194 -6.72 -15.97 11.02
N LEU A 195 -5.46 -15.82 10.61
CA LEU A 195 -4.33 -16.44 11.31
C LEU A 195 -3.94 -15.59 12.53
N PRO A 196 -3.83 -16.20 13.71
CA PRO A 196 -3.41 -15.53 14.94
C PRO A 196 -2.11 -14.72 14.80
N ILE A 197 -1.14 -15.23 14.05
CA ILE A 197 0.15 -14.56 13.88
C ILE A 197 0.04 -13.21 13.16
N ASP A 198 -0.81 -13.10 12.14
CA ASP A 198 -1.01 -11.85 11.40
C ASP A 198 -1.70 -10.80 12.29
N ASN A 199 -2.68 -11.23 13.09
CA ASN A 199 -3.35 -10.38 14.08
C ASN A 199 -2.36 -9.88 15.15
N PHE A 200 -1.48 -10.76 15.64
CA PHE A 200 -0.42 -10.39 16.58
C PHE A 200 0.52 -9.36 15.96
N CYS A 201 1.09 -9.64 14.78
CA CYS A 201 2.00 -8.73 14.10
C CYS A 201 1.36 -7.37 13.82
N ARG A 202 0.09 -7.33 13.41
CA ARG A 202 -0.63 -6.08 13.12
C ARG A 202 -0.83 -5.22 14.37
N ARG A 203 -1.21 -5.81 15.50
CA ARG A 203 -1.32 -5.08 16.77
C ARG A 203 0.05 -4.65 17.31
N MET A 204 1.08 -5.48 17.16
CA MET A 204 2.46 -5.11 17.47
C MET A 204 2.95 -3.93 16.62
N ILE A 205 2.61 -3.88 15.33
CA ILE A 205 2.92 -2.75 14.45
C ILE A 205 2.29 -1.45 14.96
N ARG A 206 1.05 -1.49 15.47
CA ARG A 206 0.41 -0.32 16.11
C ARG A 206 1.23 0.16 17.31
N LEU A 207 1.57 -0.74 18.24
CA LEU A 207 2.35 -0.38 19.43
C LEU A 207 3.74 0.15 19.07
N CYS A 208 4.41 -0.45 18.08
CA CYS A 208 5.69 0.03 17.54
C CYS A 208 5.58 1.44 16.96
N ASN A 209 4.50 1.75 16.23
CA ASN A 209 4.27 3.10 15.70
C ASN A 209 4.06 4.13 16.82
N ILE A 210 3.34 3.77 17.90
CA ILE A 210 3.16 4.65 19.07
C ILE A 210 4.50 5.01 19.70
N VAL A 211 5.39 4.05 19.92
CA VAL A 211 6.73 4.29 20.52
C VAL A 211 7.78 4.77 19.53
N LYS A 212 7.38 5.02 18.27
CA LYS A 212 8.25 5.45 17.16
C LYS A 212 9.36 4.44 16.81
N ALA A 213 9.13 3.16 17.08
CA ALA A 213 10.00 2.05 16.66
C ALA A 213 9.71 1.65 15.20
N TYR A 214 9.85 2.61 14.28
CA TYR A 214 9.42 2.44 12.89
C TYR A 214 10.13 1.31 12.16
N GLU A 215 11.45 1.14 12.36
CA GLU A 215 12.22 0.04 11.73
C GLU A 215 11.72 -1.36 12.17
N ALA A 216 11.23 -1.48 13.40
CA ALA A 216 10.70 -2.74 13.92
C ALA A 216 9.38 -3.15 13.22
N THR A 217 8.58 -2.19 12.74
CA THR A 217 7.30 -2.48 12.09
C THR A 217 7.46 -3.33 10.83
N GLY A 218 8.47 -3.06 10.00
CA GLY A 218 8.79 -3.88 8.83
C GLY A 218 9.24 -5.30 9.21
N LYS A 219 10.00 -5.44 10.30
CA LYS A 219 10.42 -6.75 10.83
C LYS A 219 9.25 -7.56 11.37
N MET A 220 8.22 -6.93 11.95
CA MET A 220 6.99 -7.62 12.35
C MET A 220 6.25 -8.23 11.15
N ILE A 221 6.20 -7.53 10.00
CA ILE A 221 5.65 -8.09 8.76
C ILE A 221 6.47 -9.32 8.33
N GLN A 222 7.81 -9.21 8.34
CA GLN A 222 8.69 -10.33 7.97
C GLN A 222 8.51 -11.55 8.89
N MET A 223 8.39 -11.32 10.20
CA MET A 223 8.13 -12.37 11.19
C MET A 223 6.79 -13.08 10.89
N GLY A 224 5.72 -12.32 10.61
CA GLY A 224 4.43 -12.90 10.23
C GLY A 224 4.51 -13.77 8.97
N VAL A 225 5.21 -13.31 7.95
CA VAL A 225 5.46 -14.07 6.70
C VAL A 225 6.25 -15.36 6.97
N GLN A 226 7.29 -15.30 7.80
CA GLN A 226 8.15 -16.46 8.10
C GLN A 226 7.42 -17.54 8.90
N LEU A 227 6.48 -17.12 9.76
CA LEU A 227 5.70 -18.00 10.63
C LEU A 227 4.40 -18.51 9.98
N GLY A 228 4.28 -18.42 8.66
CA GLY A 228 3.15 -18.97 7.90
C GLY A 228 1.91 -18.08 7.85
N GLY A 229 2.05 -16.79 8.16
CA GLY A 229 0.99 -15.80 7.91
C GLY A 229 0.62 -15.70 6.43
N LYS A 230 -0.50 -15.02 6.12
CA LYS A 230 -1.03 -14.85 4.75
C LYS A 230 -0.03 -14.17 3.80
N GLY A 231 0.97 -13.48 4.37
CA GLY A 231 1.94 -12.68 3.63
C GLY A 231 1.42 -11.28 3.34
N VAL A 232 0.67 -10.70 4.29
CA VAL A 232 0.12 -9.34 4.19
C VAL A 232 1.24 -8.36 3.85
N GLY A 233 1.04 -7.59 2.77
CA GLY A 233 2.01 -6.62 2.27
C GLY A 233 3.21 -7.21 1.50
N LYS A 234 3.38 -8.53 1.38
CA LYS A 234 4.54 -9.12 0.69
C LYS A 234 4.51 -8.85 -0.82
N LEU A 235 5.61 -8.33 -1.35
CA LEU A 235 5.83 -8.20 -2.79
C LEU A 235 6.59 -9.40 -3.38
N ARG A 236 6.40 -9.63 -4.68
CA ARG A 236 7.20 -10.62 -5.42
C ARG A 236 8.65 -10.14 -5.57
N ASN A 237 9.56 -11.10 -5.56
CA ASN A 237 10.96 -10.87 -5.91
C ASN A 237 11.11 -10.77 -7.44
N ASP A 238 12.25 -10.24 -7.88
CA ASP A 238 12.68 -10.25 -9.28
C ASP A 238 11.66 -9.58 -10.23
N MET A 239 10.99 -8.54 -9.75
CA MET A 239 10.10 -7.72 -10.59
C MET A 239 10.88 -6.85 -11.60
N TYR A 240 12.16 -6.61 -11.32
CA TYR A 240 13.09 -5.79 -12.08
C TYR A 240 12.45 -4.47 -12.55
N LEU A 241 11.86 -3.72 -11.63
CA LEU A 241 11.12 -2.48 -11.96
C LEU A 241 12.00 -1.38 -12.56
N ASN A 242 13.34 -1.50 -12.45
CA ASN A 242 14.28 -0.62 -13.15
C ASN A 242 14.40 -0.94 -14.65
N GLN A 243 13.90 -2.09 -15.11
CA GLN A 243 13.96 -2.52 -16.50
C GLN A 243 12.64 -2.21 -17.20
N VAL A 244 12.64 -1.09 -17.91
CA VAL A 244 11.53 -0.66 -18.76
C VAL A 244 11.91 -0.95 -20.22
N PRO A 245 11.01 -1.51 -21.05
CA PRO A 245 9.63 -1.88 -20.72
C PRO A 245 9.47 -3.14 -19.88
N HIS A 246 8.43 -3.16 -19.06
CA HIS A 246 8.13 -4.32 -18.23
C HIS A 246 7.56 -5.45 -19.08
N ASN A 247 8.01 -6.67 -18.76
CA ASN A 247 7.46 -7.87 -19.37
C ASN A 247 5.98 -8.07 -18.99
N ARG A 248 5.29 -8.94 -19.74
CA ARG A 248 3.86 -9.24 -19.50
C ARG A 248 3.60 -9.78 -18.09
N TYR A 249 4.54 -10.55 -17.54
CA TYR A 249 4.41 -11.16 -16.21
C TYR A 249 4.34 -10.10 -15.10
N VAL A 250 5.21 -9.09 -15.14
CA VAL A 250 5.23 -7.99 -14.16
C VAL A 250 3.96 -7.13 -14.26
N ARG A 251 3.52 -6.81 -15.49
CA ARG A 251 2.26 -6.08 -15.71
C ARG A 251 1.06 -6.86 -15.18
N GLN A 252 0.95 -8.15 -15.52
CA GLN A 252 -0.12 -9.02 -15.04
C GLN A 252 -0.16 -9.10 -13.51
N TYR A 253 1.00 -9.17 -12.85
CA TYR A 253 1.05 -9.18 -11.39
C TYR A 253 0.39 -7.94 -10.76
N PHE A 254 0.64 -6.74 -11.30
CA PHE A 254 -0.02 -5.53 -10.82
C PHE A 254 -1.51 -5.50 -11.17
N TYR A 255 -1.89 -6.01 -12.35
CA TYR A 255 -3.28 -6.08 -12.77
C TYR A 255 -4.09 -7.01 -11.86
N ASP A 256 -3.54 -8.17 -11.54
CA ASP A 256 -4.18 -9.16 -10.66
C ASP A 256 -4.42 -8.56 -9.27
N MET A 257 -3.37 -7.98 -8.66
CA MET A 257 -3.46 -7.38 -7.32
C MET A 257 -4.48 -6.22 -7.26
N ALA A 258 -4.43 -5.30 -8.22
CA ALA A 258 -5.36 -4.17 -8.25
C ALA A 258 -6.81 -4.64 -8.50
N SER A 259 -6.99 -5.67 -9.33
CA SER A 259 -8.31 -6.24 -9.60
C SER A 259 -8.86 -7.03 -8.42
N ASP A 260 -8.02 -7.79 -7.70
CA ASP A 260 -8.37 -8.47 -6.44
C ASP A 260 -8.82 -7.46 -5.38
N ALA A 261 -8.01 -6.42 -5.14
CA ALA A 261 -8.34 -5.36 -4.19
C ALA A 261 -9.64 -4.62 -4.55
N THR A 262 -9.90 -4.45 -5.84
CA THR A 262 -11.14 -3.84 -6.33
C THR A 262 -12.36 -4.72 -6.07
N CYS A 263 -12.28 -6.01 -6.40
CA CYS A 263 -13.38 -6.94 -6.16
C CYS A 263 -13.70 -7.04 -4.67
N ASP A 264 -12.67 -7.15 -3.84
CA ASP A 264 -12.82 -7.18 -2.38
C ASP A 264 -13.49 -5.90 -1.85
N ALA A 265 -13.03 -4.72 -2.28
CA ALA A 265 -13.65 -3.46 -1.87
C ALA A 265 -15.12 -3.33 -2.29
N VAL A 266 -15.46 -3.80 -3.50
CA VAL A 266 -16.86 -3.82 -3.99
C VAL A 266 -17.74 -4.75 -3.14
N VAL A 267 -17.23 -5.92 -2.76
CA VAL A 267 -17.94 -6.86 -1.86
C VAL A 267 -18.13 -6.26 -0.47
N LEU A 268 -17.11 -5.59 0.08
CA LEU A 268 -17.23 -4.92 1.37
C LEU A 268 -18.24 -3.75 1.32
N CYS A 269 -18.28 -3.03 0.22
CA CYS A 269 -19.26 -1.97 -0.02
C CYS A 269 -20.69 -2.51 -0.11
N SER A 270 -20.92 -3.63 -0.82
CA SER A 270 -22.25 -4.23 -0.90
C SER A 270 -22.76 -4.74 0.46
N ASN A 271 -21.84 -5.16 1.33
CA ASN A 271 -22.14 -5.52 2.72
C ASN A 271 -22.28 -4.32 3.67
N LYS A 272 -22.18 -3.08 3.16
CA LYS A 272 -22.21 -1.83 3.95
C LYS A 272 -21.08 -1.72 4.99
N GLN A 273 -19.97 -2.39 4.74
CA GLN A 273 -18.81 -2.40 5.63
C GLN A 273 -17.66 -1.53 5.11
N PHE A 274 -17.81 -0.95 3.91
CA PHE A 274 -16.84 -0.05 3.30
C PHE A 274 -17.56 1.05 2.53
N THR A 275 -16.87 2.17 2.29
CA THR A 275 -17.43 3.31 1.54
C THR A 275 -17.62 2.98 0.07
N ASN A 276 -18.60 3.61 -0.56
CA ASN A 276 -18.79 3.57 -2.01
C ASN A 276 -17.81 4.48 -2.77
N ARG A 277 -17.15 5.43 -2.09
CA ARG A 277 -16.17 6.34 -2.70
C ARG A 277 -14.76 5.76 -2.55
N MET A 278 -14.22 5.19 -3.61
CA MET A 278 -12.96 4.45 -3.59
C MET A 278 -11.93 5.04 -4.56
N LYS A 279 -10.65 4.94 -4.23
CA LYS A 279 -9.55 5.28 -5.14
C LYS A 279 -8.43 4.25 -5.10
N MET A 280 -7.74 4.11 -6.22
CA MET A 280 -6.50 3.36 -6.31
C MET A 280 -5.39 4.16 -6.96
N THR A 281 -4.16 3.91 -6.52
CA THR A 281 -2.95 4.52 -7.05
C THR A 281 -2.01 3.41 -7.51
N VAL A 282 -1.76 3.29 -8.81
CA VAL A 282 -0.89 2.29 -9.43
C VAL A 282 0.18 3.04 -10.22
N MET A 283 1.35 3.20 -9.61
CA MET A 283 2.40 4.12 -10.05
C MET A 283 3.77 3.43 -10.15
N PHE A 284 3.81 2.23 -10.75
CA PHE A 284 5.06 1.67 -11.28
C PHE A 284 5.46 2.44 -12.57
N PRO A 285 6.70 2.31 -13.09
CA PRO A 285 7.24 3.30 -14.04
C PRO A 285 6.38 3.53 -15.29
N GLU A 286 5.81 2.47 -15.88
CA GLU A 286 4.94 2.61 -17.07
C GLU A 286 3.58 3.25 -16.80
N MET A 287 3.17 3.36 -15.53
CA MET A 287 1.88 3.97 -15.14
C MET A 287 2.03 5.34 -14.49
N ASN A 288 3.27 5.81 -14.27
CA ASN A 288 3.55 7.10 -13.66
C ASN A 288 3.66 8.19 -14.74
N PRO A 289 2.74 9.16 -14.84
CA PRO A 289 2.78 10.20 -15.88
C PRO A 289 4.00 11.14 -15.81
N SER A 290 4.70 11.18 -14.67
CA SER A 290 5.93 11.96 -14.51
C SER A 290 7.15 11.26 -15.13
N MET A 291 7.01 10.00 -15.55
CA MET A 291 8.07 9.21 -16.16
C MET A 291 8.01 9.25 -17.69
N ASP A 292 9.17 9.30 -18.33
CA ASP A 292 9.29 9.14 -19.80
C ASP A 292 8.84 7.76 -20.28
N SER A 293 8.77 6.79 -19.36
CA SER A 293 8.29 5.44 -19.62
C SER A 293 6.77 5.28 -19.57
N TYR A 294 6.03 6.35 -19.26
CA TYR A 294 4.58 6.32 -19.16
C TYR A 294 3.91 5.77 -20.43
N ARG A 295 2.98 4.84 -20.23
CA ARG A 295 2.24 4.16 -21.30
C ARG A 295 0.76 4.12 -20.97
N ILE A 296 -0.01 4.89 -21.73
CA ILE A 296 -1.47 4.89 -21.62
C ILE A 296 -2.06 3.49 -21.87
N GLY A 297 -1.46 2.69 -22.75
CA GLY A 297 -1.88 1.31 -23.01
C GLY A 297 -1.85 0.43 -21.76
N THR A 298 -0.81 0.55 -20.93
CA THR A 298 -0.68 -0.19 -19.65
C THR A 298 -1.80 0.19 -18.67
N LEU A 299 -2.20 1.46 -18.62
CA LEU A 299 -3.34 1.92 -17.81
C LEU A 299 -4.68 1.36 -18.33
N LEU A 300 -4.86 1.33 -19.65
CA LEU A 300 -6.08 0.80 -20.27
C LEU A 300 -6.17 -0.73 -20.10
N GLU A 301 -5.05 -1.44 -20.19
CA GLU A 301 -4.97 -2.87 -19.88
C GLU A 301 -5.36 -3.16 -18.43
N LEU A 302 -4.91 -2.34 -17.46
CA LEU A 302 -5.35 -2.44 -16.06
C LEU A 302 -6.87 -2.23 -15.93
N ALA A 303 -7.40 -1.15 -16.51
CA ALA A 303 -8.83 -0.87 -16.45
C ALA A 303 -9.67 -1.99 -17.08
N ARG A 304 -9.17 -2.60 -18.16
CA ARG A 304 -9.74 -3.79 -18.79
C ARG A 304 -9.78 -4.97 -17.83
N ALA A 305 -8.65 -5.28 -17.18
CA ALA A 305 -8.54 -6.41 -16.25
C ALA A 305 -9.51 -6.26 -15.07
N ILE A 306 -9.62 -5.07 -14.49
CA ILE A 306 -10.57 -4.78 -13.41
C ILE A 306 -12.02 -4.95 -13.89
N ALA A 307 -12.36 -4.37 -15.05
CA ALA A 307 -13.72 -4.42 -15.58
C ALA A 307 -14.16 -5.84 -15.92
N ILE A 308 -13.29 -6.65 -16.55
CA ILE A 308 -13.56 -8.07 -16.85
C ILE A 308 -13.79 -8.83 -15.54
N LYS A 309 -12.92 -8.68 -14.55
CA LYS A 309 -13.03 -9.40 -13.28
C LYS A 309 -14.32 -9.09 -12.52
N LEU A 310 -14.77 -7.84 -12.57
CA LEU A 310 -16.07 -7.45 -12.01
C LEU A 310 -17.25 -7.98 -12.83
N ALA A 311 -17.15 -7.98 -14.16
CA ALA A 311 -18.17 -8.55 -15.05
C ALA A 311 -18.32 -10.07 -14.85
N GLU A 312 -17.24 -10.79 -14.56
CA GLU A 312 -17.27 -12.21 -14.17
C GLU A 312 -18.07 -12.46 -12.88
N GLN A 313 -18.19 -11.45 -12.01
CA GLN A 313 -19.06 -11.48 -10.82
C GLN A 313 -20.51 -11.07 -11.14
N ASN A 314 -20.89 -10.99 -12.42
CA ASN A 314 -22.17 -10.51 -12.93
C ASN A 314 -22.49 -9.04 -12.59
N LEU A 315 -21.46 -8.22 -12.35
CA LEU A 315 -21.63 -6.80 -12.11
C LEU A 315 -21.58 -6.02 -13.43
N ARG A 316 -22.50 -5.07 -13.60
CA ARG A 316 -22.46 -4.12 -14.71
C ARG A 316 -21.51 -2.98 -14.38
N VAL A 317 -20.42 -2.86 -15.13
CA VAL A 317 -19.35 -1.90 -14.92
C VAL A 317 -19.43 -0.81 -15.96
N ARG A 318 -19.49 0.45 -15.52
CA ARG A 318 -19.31 1.62 -16.38
C ARG A 318 -17.89 2.13 -16.29
N VAL A 319 -17.12 1.97 -17.36
CA VAL A 319 -15.78 2.54 -17.50
C VAL A 319 -15.88 3.93 -18.11
N SER A 320 -15.50 4.94 -17.33
CA SER A 320 -15.64 6.35 -17.65
C SER A 320 -14.29 7.05 -17.78
N VAL A 321 -14.18 7.89 -18.80
CA VAL A 321 -13.03 8.77 -19.01
C VAL A 321 -13.51 10.22 -18.94
N GLN A 322 -12.74 11.11 -18.33
CA GLN A 322 -13.07 12.53 -18.33
C GLN A 322 -13.11 13.07 -19.76
N SER A 323 -14.24 13.66 -20.15
CA SER A 323 -14.35 14.35 -21.43
C SER A 323 -13.50 15.63 -21.45
N SER A 324 -13.20 16.11 -22.65
CA SER A 324 -12.60 17.42 -22.84
C SER A 324 -13.49 18.51 -22.21
N MET A 325 -12.95 19.26 -21.25
CA MET A 325 -13.59 20.40 -20.60
C MET A 325 -12.98 21.73 -21.09
N GLY A 326 -13.65 22.84 -20.76
CA GLY A 326 -13.19 24.22 -20.97
C GLY A 326 -13.83 24.95 -22.16
N VAL A 327 -14.00 26.26 -22.01
CA VAL A 327 -14.58 27.18 -23.01
C VAL A 327 -13.49 28.12 -23.54
N GLY A 328 -13.54 28.44 -24.83
CA GLY A 328 -12.58 29.35 -25.47
C GLY A 328 -11.16 28.75 -25.55
N ILE A 329 -10.15 29.46 -25.04
CA ILE A 329 -8.74 29.01 -25.08
C ILE A 329 -8.45 27.76 -24.21
N PHE A 330 -9.41 27.35 -23.37
CA PHE A 330 -9.30 26.20 -22.48
C PHE A 330 -9.96 24.92 -23.03
N THR A 331 -10.48 24.94 -24.27
CA THR A 331 -11.05 23.73 -24.90
C THR A 331 -9.98 22.64 -25.08
N GLY A 332 -10.32 21.37 -24.85
CA GLY A 332 -9.40 20.25 -25.08
C GLY A 332 -8.60 19.83 -23.84
N ILE A 333 -9.05 20.23 -22.64
CA ILE A 333 -8.33 20.02 -21.39
C ILE A 333 -9.04 18.95 -20.54
N PRO A 334 -8.32 17.98 -19.94
CA PRO A 334 -6.87 17.77 -20.01
C PRO A 334 -6.44 17.08 -21.31
N LYS A 335 -5.39 17.63 -21.97
CA LYS A 335 -4.86 17.10 -23.23
C LYS A 335 -4.43 15.63 -23.15
N GLN A 336 -3.99 15.17 -21.98
CA GLN A 336 -3.55 13.80 -21.73
C GLN A 336 -4.67 12.77 -21.87
N LEU A 337 -5.94 13.16 -21.71
CA LEU A 337 -7.09 12.26 -21.80
C LEU A 337 -7.83 12.36 -23.15
N SER A 338 -7.39 13.27 -24.03
CA SER A 338 -7.96 13.41 -25.37
C SER A 338 -7.75 12.12 -26.17
N GLY A 339 -8.83 11.53 -26.69
CA GLY A 339 -8.79 10.29 -27.47
C GLY A 339 -8.67 9.01 -26.64
N VAL A 340 -8.46 9.08 -25.32
CA VAL A 340 -8.38 7.90 -24.44
C VAL A 340 -9.70 7.12 -24.45
N GLN A 341 -10.83 7.81 -24.48
CA GLN A 341 -12.16 7.18 -24.62
C GLN A 341 -12.27 6.36 -25.92
N THR A 342 -11.79 6.92 -27.05
CA THR A 342 -11.79 6.22 -28.34
C THR A 342 -10.86 5.01 -28.33
N LEU A 343 -9.69 5.12 -27.68
CA LEU A 343 -8.76 4.00 -27.53
C LEU A 343 -9.37 2.88 -26.68
N LEU A 344 -10.03 3.22 -25.57
CA LEU A 344 -10.72 2.27 -24.70
C LEU A 344 -11.81 1.50 -25.45
N GLN A 345 -12.60 2.18 -26.28
CA GLN A 345 -13.67 1.59 -27.09
C GLN A 345 -13.16 0.70 -28.24
N ARG A 346 -11.96 0.98 -28.76
CA ARG A 346 -11.33 0.22 -29.85
C ARG A 346 -10.36 -0.86 -29.37
N MET A 347 -10.09 -0.90 -28.08
CA MET A 347 -9.24 -1.91 -27.46
C MET A 347 -9.84 -3.31 -27.68
N ASP A 348 -8.98 -4.32 -27.77
CA ASP A 348 -9.44 -5.70 -27.85
C ASP A 348 -9.96 -6.18 -26.49
N TRP A 349 -11.28 -6.29 -26.38
CA TRP A 349 -11.98 -6.82 -25.22
C TRP A 349 -12.20 -8.34 -25.29
N GLN A 350 -11.87 -8.98 -26.42
CA GLN A 350 -12.14 -10.39 -26.68
C GLN A 350 -13.64 -10.73 -26.48
N SER A 351 -14.53 -9.83 -26.87
CA SER A 351 -15.97 -9.88 -26.60
C SER A 351 -16.82 -10.26 -27.82
N GLY A 352 -16.20 -10.58 -28.96
CA GLY A 352 -16.87 -11.05 -30.17
C GLY A 352 -17.42 -12.48 -30.04
N PRO A 353 -18.23 -12.93 -31.01
CA PRO A 353 -18.77 -14.29 -31.03
C PRO A 353 -17.66 -15.34 -31.05
N GLY A 354 -17.67 -16.29 -30.09
CA GLY A 354 -16.66 -17.34 -29.97
C GLY A 354 -15.35 -16.91 -29.30
N GLU A 355 -15.27 -15.70 -28.75
CA GLU A 355 -14.12 -15.22 -27.97
C GLU A 355 -14.30 -15.45 -26.46
N GLU A 356 -13.23 -15.28 -25.68
CA GLU A 356 -13.18 -15.59 -24.25
C GLU A 356 -14.23 -14.83 -23.41
N ASN A 357 -14.50 -13.58 -23.78
CA ASN A 357 -15.40 -12.67 -23.07
C ASN A 357 -16.67 -12.38 -23.90
N GLU A 358 -17.13 -13.35 -24.69
CA GLU A 358 -18.27 -13.18 -25.60
C GLU A 358 -19.45 -12.46 -24.93
N GLY A 359 -19.88 -11.35 -25.55
CA GLY A 359 -21.02 -10.56 -25.07
C GLY A 359 -20.80 -9.77 -23.78
N MET A 360 -19.57 -9.66 -23.24
CA MET A 360 -19.32 -8.81 -22.07
C MET A 360 -19.53 -7.32 -22.36
N VAL A 361 -18.98 -6.82 -23.47
CA VAL A 361 -19.13 -5.42 -23.87
C VAL A 361 -20.57 -5.17 -24.33
N GLY A 362 -21.22 -4.16 -23.74
CA GLY A 362 -22.61 -3.79 -24.00
C GLY A 362 -23.65 -4.44 -23.08
N ASN A 363 -23.36 -5.61 -22.49
CA ASN A 363 -24.25 -6.24 -21.50
C ASN A 363 -23.80 -5.99 -20.06
N TYR A 364 -22.48 -6.13 -19.83
CA TYR A 364 -21.86 -5.96 -18.51
C TYR A 364 -20.88 -4.79 -18.51
N ILE A 365 -20.13 -4.56 -19.59
CA ILE A 365 -19.14 -3.49 -19.67
C ILE A 365 -19.67 -2.37 -20.55
N ASN A 366 -19.90 -1.21 -19.95
CA ASN A 366 -20.44 -0.01 -20.59
C ASN A 366 -19.39 1.12 -20.58
N PHE A 367 -19.37 1.94 -21.61
CA PHE A 367 -18.47 3.09 -21.70
C PHE A 367 -19.23 4.40 -21.45
N GLY A 368 -18.58 5.38 -20.83
CA GLY A 368 -19.16 6.69 -20.57
C GLY A 368 -18.14 7.80 -20.35
N ALA A 369 -18.65 8.97 -20.01
CA ALA A 369 -17.84 10.07 -19.50
C ALA A 369 -18.15 10.34 -18.03
N VAL A 370 -17.31 11.15 -17.39
CA VAL A 370 -17.54 11.61 -16.01
C VAL A 370 -18.64 12.65 -15.99
N GLY A 371 -19.79 12.31 -15.39
CA GLY A 371 -20.95 13.19 -15.26
C GLY A 371 -22.23 12.42 -14.89
N LYS A 372 -23.21 13.11 -14.29
CA LYS A 372 -24.47 12.49 -13.84
C LYS A 372 -25.29 11.90 -14.98
N GLU A 373 -25.18 12.47 -16.17
CA GLU A 373 -25.89 12.07 -17.38
C GLU A 373 -25.48 10.67 -17.87
N HIS A 374 -24.29 10.22 -17.47
CA HIS A 374 -23.78 8.88 -17.77
C HIS A 374 -24.10 7.87 -16.68
N VAL A 375 -24.74 8.28 -15.58
CA VAL A 375 -25.24 7.35 -14.56
C VAL A 375 -26.58 6.79 -15.02
N VAL A 376 -26.56 5.53 -15.46
CA VAL A 376 -27.78 4.83 -15.85
C VAL A 376 -28.43 4.24 -14.60
N ASN A 377 -29.64 4.71 -14.33
CA ASN A 377 -30.61 4.03 -13.47
C ASN A 377 -31.55 3.22 -14.37
N ASN A 378 -32.16 2.14 -13.86
CA ASN A 378 -33.07 1.31 -14.66
C ASN A 378 -34.06 2.18 -15.44
N LYS A 379 -33.96 2.17 -16.77
CA LYS A 379 -34.88 2.86 -17.67
C LYS A 379 -35.55 1.82 -18.54
N SER A 380 -36.85 1.66 -18.35
CA SER A 380 -37.68 0.91 -19.27
C SER A 380 -37.67 1.59 -20.63
N GLY A 381 -37.36 0.83 -21.66
CA GLY A 381 -37.44 1.27 -23.05
C GLY A 381 -38.85 1.68 -23.42
N ASN A 382 -38.98 2.67 -24.29
CA ASN A 382 -40.25 3.15 -24.81
C ASN A 382 -40.63 2.50 -26.17
N GLY A 383 -40.08 1.32 -26.46
CA GLY A 383 -40.33 0.56 -27.69
C GLY A 383 -39.38 0.89 -28.86
N GLU A 384 -38.77 2.08 -28.88
CA GLU A 384 -37.74 2.48 -29.87
C GLU A 384 -36.31 2.32 -29.33
N THR A 385 -36.12 2.40 -28.01
CA THR A 385 -34.83 2.15 -27.35
C THR A 385 -34.91 0.89 -26.49
N PRO A 386 -33.87 0.04 -26.47
CA PRO A 386 -33.83 -1.12 -25.59
C PRO A 386 -33.84 -0.70 -24.11
N ASP A 387 -34.28 -1.61 -23.24
CA ASP A 387 -34.19 -1.43 -21.79
C ASP A 387 -32.74 -1.14 -21.40
N GLN A 388 -32.52 -0.04 -20.68
CA GLN A 388 -31.21 0.26 -20.10
C GLN A 388 -31.19 -0.23 -18.67
N HIS A 389 -30.44 -1.29 -18.46
CA HIS A 389 -30.20 -1.81 -17.12
C HIS A 389 -29.27 -0.90 -16.33
N GLN A 390 -29.53 -0.82 -15.03
CA GLN A 390 -28.71 -0.09 -14.07
C GLN A 390 -27.26 -0.62 -14.05
N ASP A 391 -26.29 0.29 -14.07
CA ASP A 391 -24.88 -0.03 -13.82
C ASP A 391 -24.66 -0.22 -12.30
N ASP A 392 -23.83 -1.19 -11.92
CA ASP A 392 -23.54 -1.55 -10.53
C ASP A 392 -22.27 -0.87 -10.01
N VAL A 393 -21.24 -0.72 -10.84
CA VAL A 393 -19.93 -0.17 -10.47
C VAL A 393 -19.45 0.87 -11.49
N PHE A 394 -18.88 1.98 -11.03
CA PHE A 394 -18.31 3.02 -11.88
C PHE A 394 -16.79 3.06 -11.74
N LEU A 395 -16.07 2.90 -12.86
CA LEU A 395 -14.60 2.94 -12.91
C LEU A 395 -14.14 4.17 -13.68
N LEU A 396 -13.49 5.12 -13.01
CA LEU A 396 -13.09 6.40 -13.59
C LEU A 396 -11.58 6.45 -13.80
N ILE A 397 -11.15 6.57 -15.06
CA ILE A 397 -9.74 6.53 -15.44
C ILE A 397 -9.13 7.93 -15.36
N CYS A 398 -8.11 8.08 -14.51
CA CYS A 398 -7.27 9.28 -14.35
C CYS A 398 -8.03 10.62 -14.33
N PRO A 399 -9.09 10.79 -13.52
CA PRO A 399 -9.76 12.09 -13.45
C PRO A 399 -8.77 13.16 -12.97
N GLN A 400 -8.69 14.28 -13.70
CA GLN A 400 -7.77 15.38 -13.41
C GLN A 400 -8.53 16.67 -13.09
N ASN A 401 -8.18 17.29 -11.97
CA ASN A 401 -8.69 18.60 -11.61
C ASN A 401 -7.79 19.71 -12.18
N MET A 402 -8.40 20.78 -12.69
CA MET A 402 -7.68 21.93 -13.23
C MET A 402 -8.32 23.24 -12.75
N LEU A 403 -7.48 24.20 -12.39
CA LEU A 403 -7.95 25.49 -11.88
C LEU A 403 -8.57 26.34 -12.99
N GLY A 404 -9.82 26.72 -12.79
CA GLY A 404 -10.65 27.54 -13.66
C GLY A 404 -12.11 27.28 -13.31
N LEU A 405 -12.93 28.33 -13.18
CA LEU A 405 -14.32 28.19 -12.68
C LEU A 405 -15.16 27.19 -13.52
N GLU A 406 -14.81 27.01 -14.80
CA GLU A 406 -15.53 26.13 -15.74
C GLU A 406 -14.76 24.84 -16.12
N CYS A 407 -13.56 24.61 -15.55
CA CYS A 407 -12.69 23.47 -15.92
C CYS A 407 -12.45 22.48 -14.78
N SER A 408 -13.10 22.67 -13.62
CA SER A 408 -12.94 21.75 -12.49
C SER A 408 -13.79 20.50 -12.67
N ILE A 409 -13.15 19.32 -12.64
CA ILE A 409 -13.83 18.02 -12.69
C ILE A 409 -14.61 17.70 -11.41
N ILE A 410 -14.37 18.45 -10.33
CA ILE A 410 -14.93 18.15 -9.01
C ILE A 410 -16.46 18.22 -9.03
N GLN A 411 -17.05 19.19 -9.73
CA GLN A 411 -18.50 19.32 -9.81
C GLN A 411 -19.14 18.14 -10.58
N PRO A 412 -18.74 17.83 -11.83
CA PRO A 412 -19.24 16.64 -12.53
C PRO A 412 -19.03 15.34 -11.75
N LEU A 413 -17.88 15.20 -11.07
CA LEU A 413 -17.57 14.03 -10.27
C LEU A 413 -18.48 13.92 -9.04
N SER A 414 -18.75 15.03 -8.34
CA SER A 414 -19.70 15.06 -7.23
C SER A 414 -21.09 14.67 -7.68
N GLU A 415 -21.59 15.25 -8.78
CA GLU A 415 -22.92 14.93 -9.30
C GLU A 415 -23.04 13.47 -9.75
N MET A 416 -21.97 12.90 -10.30
CA MET A 416 -21.92 11.48 -10.67
C MET A 416 -21.96 10.58 -9.42
N VAL A 417 -21.21 10.92 -8.37
CA VAL A 417 -21.22 10.19 -7.09
C VAL A 417 -22.60 10.28 -6.43
N ASP A 418 -23.23 11.44 -6.44
CA ASP A 418 -24.57 11.63 -5.88
C ASP A 418 -25.62 10.82 -6.66
N ALA A 419 -25.52 10.80 -8.01
CA ALA A 419 -26.39 9.98 -8.85
C ALA A 419 -26.11 8.47 -8.71
N ALA A 420 -24.87 8.07 -8.44
CA ALA A 420 -24.50 6.68 -8.19
C ALA A 420 -25.15 6.15 -6.89
N GLY A 421 -25.42 7.00 -5.90
CA GLY A 421 -25.98 6.58 -4.61
C GLY A 421 -25.01 5.65 -3.88
N ASP A 422 -25.48 4.52 -3.34
CA ASP A 422 -24.65 3.55 -2.61
C ASP A 422 -23.74 2.68 -3.50
N ARG A 423 -23.80 2.86 -4.83
CA ARG A 423 -22.99 2.08 -5.78
C ARG A 423 -21.52 2.50 -5.76
N PRO A 424 -20.57 1.56 -5.86
CA PRO A 424 -19.14 1.87 -5.88
C PRO A 424 -18.73 2.80 -7.03
N VAL A 425 -18.03 3.87 -6.70
CA VAL A 425 -17.35 4.79 -7.62
C VAL A 425 -15.85 4.73 -7.32
N ILE A 426 -15.09 4.21 -8.28
CA ILE A 426 -13.68 3.87 -8.14
C ILE A 426 -12.84 4.75 -9.06
N LEU A 427 -11.93 5.53 -8.49
CA LEU A 427 -11.00 6.37 -9.24
C LEU A 427 -9.66 5.63 -9.45
N ILE A 428 -9.21 5.46 -10.68
CA ILE A 428 -7.88 4.93 -11.01
C ILE A 428 -6.92 6.10 -11.24
N ASN A 429 -5.82 6.16 -10.47
CA ASN A 429 -4.79 7.19 -10.57
C ASN A 429 -5.37 8.62 -10.66
N PRO A 430 -6.25 9.03 -9.72
CA PRO A 430 -6.83 10.36 -9.73
C PRO A 430 -5.75 11.43 -9.47
N ASP A 431 -5.86 12.55 -10.17
CA ASP A 431 -5.04 13.75 -9.92
C ASP A 431 -5.97 14.93 -9.64
N LEU A 432 -6.52 14.94 -8.43
CA LEU A 432 -7.49 15.95 -7.98
C LEU A 432 -6.83 17.16 -7.33
N VAL A 433 -5.50 17.23 -7.33
CA VAL A 433 -4.76 18.37 -6.79
C VAL A 433 -5.07 19.61 -7.62
N ASP A 434 -5.22 20.75 -6.95
CA ASP A 434 -5.41 22.04 -7.61
C ASP A 434 -4.15 22.42 -8.41
N LYS A 435 -4.11 22.05 -9.69
CA LYS A 435 -3.05 22.47 -10.61
C LYS A 435 -3.29 23.91 -11.09
N VAL A 436 -2.30 24.77 -10.91
CA VAL A 436 -2.34 26.16 -11.39
C VAL A 436 -2.53 26.14 -12.90
N SER A 437 -3.54 26.86 -13.39
CA SER A 437 -3.70 27.04 -14.84
C SER A 437 -2.46 27.73 -15.41
N SER A 438 -2.21 27.54 -16.70
CA SER A 438 -1.09 28.18 -17.41
C SER A 438 -1.06 29.72 -17.32
N GLN A 439 -2.10 30.35 -16.73
CA GLN A 439 -2.23 31.79 -16.52
C GLN A 439 -1.97 32.25 -15.07
N GLY A 440 -1.52 31.37 -14.16
CA GLY A 440 -1.12 31.79 -12.81
C GLY A 440 -2.26 32.22 -11.87
N GLN A 441 -3.53 32.09 -12.29
CA GLN A 441 -4.67 32.40 -11.43
C GLN A 441 -4.91 31.27 -10.42
N GLN A 442 -4.62 31.56 -9.15
CA GLN A 442 -5.02 30.72 -8.02
C GLN A 442 -6.42 31.14 -7.54
N SER A 443 -7.43 30.31 -7.81
CA SER A 443 -8.74 30.48 -7.16
C SER A 443 -8.71 29.85 -5.76
N VAL A 444 -8.67 30.70 -4.73
CA VAL A 444 -8.71 30.26 -3.31
C VAL A 444 -10.12 29.83 -2.90
N ARG A 445 -11.16 30.30 -3.61
CA ARG A 445 -12.56 30.01 -3.29
C ARG A 445 -12.90 28.55 -3.59
N GLY A 446 -13.52 27.87 -2.63
CA GLY A 446 -13.91 26.45 -2.75
C GLY A 446 -12.75 25.45 -2.68
N ARG A 447 -11.50 25.89 -2.44
CA ARG A 447 -10.34 25.00 -2.34
C ARG A 447 -10.51 23.94 -1.26
N GLN A 448 -10.96 24.35 -0.08
CA GLN A 448 -11.19 23.40 1.02
C GLN A 448 -12.22 22.34 0.64
N GLN A 449 -13.35 22.74 0.03
CA GLN A 449 -14.38 21.79 -0.44
C GLN A 449 -13.84 20.81 -1.49
N ARG A 450 -12.96 21.25 -2.40
CA ARG A 450 -12.31 20.36 -3.38
C ARG A 450 -11.36 19.36 -2.71
N ILE A 451 -10.58 19.83 -1.73
CA ILE A 451 -9.67 18.98 -0.95
C ILE A 451 -10.48 17.96 -0.13
N ASP A 452 -11.53 18.40 0.57
CA ASP A 452 -12.39 17.55 1.37
C ASP A 452 -13.08 16.49 0.50
N PHE A 453 -13.57 16.89 -0.68
CA PHE A 453 -14.16 15.96 -1.64
C PHE A 453 -13.14 14.93 -2.13
N ALA A 454 -11.93 15.36 -2.53
CA ALA A 454 -10.87 14.44 -2.96
C ALA A 454 -10.43 13.48 -1.83
N ASN A 455 -10.42 13.97 -0.58
CA ASN A 455 -10.11 13.18 0.61
C ASN A 455 -11.26 12.25 1.04
N SER A 456 -12.49 12.46 0.55
CA SER A 456 -13.63 11.56 0.83
C SER A 456 -13.52 10.19 0.17
N PHE A 457 -12.57 10.01 -0.77
CA PHE A 457 -12.29 8.73 -1.40
C PHE A 457 -11.26 7.93 -0.59
N GLU A 458 -11.66 6.74 -0.15
CA GLU A 458 -10.81 5.80 0.59
C GLU A 458 -9.90 5.01 -0.35
N THR A 459 -8.65 4.82 0.05
CA THR A 459 -7.67 4.08 -0.76
C THR A 459 -7.88 2.57 -0.60
N ILE A 460 -8.26 1.92 -1.71
CA ILE A 460 -8.48 0.46 -1.78
C ILE A 460 -7.25 -0.31 -2.24
N PHE A 461 -6.39 0.34 -3.01
CA PHE A 461 -5.13 -0.21 -3.49
C PHE A 461 -4.13 0.92 -3.72
N GLN A 462 -2.89 0.74 -3.30
CA GLN A 462 -1.79 1.62 -3.69
C GLN A 462 -0.54 0.81 -3.98
N PHE A 463 0.14 1.20 -5.06
CA PHE A 463 1.51 0.88 -5.34
C PHE A 463 2.20 2.14 -5.85
N GLN A 464 3.23 2.60 -5.15
CA GLN A 464 4.02 3.75 -5.55
C GLN A 464 5.49 3.50 -5.28
N ASN A 465 6.34 3.76 -6.28
CA ASN A 465 7.78 3.64 -6.11
C ASN A 465 8.36 4.80 -5.27
N ILE A 466 9.43 4.49 -4.55
CA ILE A 466 10.29 5.45 -3.87
C ILE A 466 11.58 5.60 -4.70
N TYR A 467 11.98 6.84 -4.95
CA TYR A 467 13.13 7.20 -5.79
C TYR A 467 14.20 7.93 -4.97
N PHE A 468 15.46 7.87 -5.43
CA PHE A 468 16.55 8.64 -4.83
C PHE A 468 16.39 10.14 -5.10
N SER A 469 16.61 10.98 -4.09
CA SER A 469 16.55 12.43 -4.23
C SER A 469 17.69 12.92 -5.14
N GLY A 470 17.34 13.64 -6.21
CA GLY A 470 18.32 14.28 -7.11
C GLY A 470 18.71 13.47 -8.36
N THR A 471 18.17 12.26 -8.55
CA THR A 471 18.27 11.55 -9.84
C THR A 471 16.96 11.64 -10.62
N SER A 472 17.07 11.66 -11.95
CA SER A 472 15.94 11.74 -12.89
C SER A 472 15.16 10.41 -12.96
N TYR A 473 14.65 9.94 -11.82
CA TYR A 473 13.72 8.81 -11.67
C TYR A 473 14.28 7.38 -11.60
N PHE A 474 15.60 7.18 -11.69
CA PHE A 474 16.26 5.90 -11.40
C PHE A 474 17.52 6.12 -10.56
N PRO A 475 17.97 5.16 -9.74
CA PRO A 475 17.34 3.87 -9.47
C PRO A 475 16.13 3.96 -8.52
N ILE A 476 15.22 2.99 -8.61
CA ILE A 476 14.14 2.78 -7.65
C ILE A 476 14.75 2.25 -6.33
N LEU A 477 14.47 2.93 -5.22
CA LEU A 477 14.91 2.53 -3.87
C LEU A 477 13.99 1.51 -3.22
N GLY A 478 12.73 1.50 -3.63
CA GLY A 478 11.70 0.73 -2.95
C GLY A 478 10.30 1.11 -3.39
N SER A 479 9.32 0.76 -2.58
CA SER A 479 7.91 1.05 -2.85
C SER A 479 7.12 1.24 -1.56
N VAL A 480 6.02 1.97 -1.64
CA VAL A 480 4.95 2.03 -0.65
C VAL A 480 3.73 1.36 -1.24
N VAL A 481 3.16 0.41 -0.51
CA VAL A 481 2.03 -0.38 -0.97
C VAL A 481 0.92 -0.45 0.06
N LYS A 482 -0.31 -0.58 -0.45
CA LYS A 482 -1.49 -1.05 0.27
C LYS A 482 -2.18 -2.02 -0.68
N LEU A 483 -2.16 -3.31 -0.35
CA LEU A 483 -2.57 -4.36 -1.30
C LEU A 483 -4.06 -4.69 -1.27
N GLY A 484 -4.82 -4.12 -0.33
CA GLY A 484 -6.27 -4.27 -0.25
C GLY A 484 -6.92 -3.21 0.65
N PRO A 485 -8.27 -3.08 0.63
CA PRO A 485 -9.00 -2.00 1.32
C PRO A 485 -8.77 -1.97 2.83
N LEU A 486 -8.68 -3.15 3.45
CA LEU A 486 -8.51 -3.33 4.90
C LEU A 486 -7.09 -3.77 5.29
N GLU A 487 -6.17 -3.86 4.33
CA GLU A 487 -4.76 -4.20 4.59
C GLU A 487 -3.97 -2.97 5.05
N PRO A 488 -2.91 -3.15 5.88
CA PRO A 488 -2.04 -2.07 6.28
C PRO A 488 -1.21 -1.54 5.10
N TRP A 489 -0.70 -0.33 5.28
CA TRP A 489 0.36 0.22 4.46
C TRP A 489 1.68 -0.44 4.79
N VAL A 490 2.46 -0.80 3.78
CA VAL A 490 3.80 -1.38 3.94
C VAL A 490 4.77 -0.69 2.98
N ALA A 491 5.90 -0.22 3.50
CA ALA A 491 7.01 0.25 2.69
C ALA A 491 8.08 -0.83 2.57
N HIS A 492 8.62 -0.98 1.36
CA HIS A 492 9.62 -1.96 1.01
C HIS A 492 10.89 -1.28 0.55
N GLN A 493 12.05 -1.75 1.03
CA GLN A 493 13.34 -1.40 0.48
C GLN A 493 13.73 -2.46 -0.56
N ARG A 494 14.08 -2.01 -1.76
CA ARG A 494 14.64 -2.86 -2.81
C ARG A 494 16.09 -3.18 -2.44
N ARG A 495 16.48 -4.46 -2.52
CA ARG A 495 17.88 -4.90 -2.37
C ARG A 495 18.27 -5.82 -3.50
N ASP A 496 19.44 -5.58 -4.06
CA ASP A 496 20.07 -6.46 -5.05
C ASP A 496 20.77 -7.62 -4.32
N LEU A 497 20.55 -8.85 -4.80
CA LEU A 497 21.18 -10.05 -4.26
C LEU A 497 22.58 -10.25 -4.88
N LYS A 498 23.51 -10.82 -4.09
CA LYS A 498 24.91 -11.06 -4.53
C LYS A 498 25.01 -11.98 -5.74
N ASP A 499 24.10 -12.95 -5.87
CA ASP A 499 24.09 -13.96 -6.93
C ASP A 499 23.26 -13.53 -8.16
N GLY A 500 22.85 -12.25 -8.20
CA GLY A 500 21.85 -11.75 -9.14
C GLY A 500 20.43 -11.93 -8.58
N GLY A 501 19.54 -11.00 -8.94
CA GLY A 501 18.19 -10.94 -8.40
C GLY A 501 17.91 -9.68 -7.58
N GLU A 502 16.64 -9.38 -7.37
CA GLU A 502 16.19 -8.30 -6.50
C GLU A 502 15.09 -8.76 -5.55
N VAL A 503 15.14 -8.28 -4.31
CA VAL A 503 14.12 -8.55 -3.29
C VAL A 503 13.56 -7.25 -2.76
N TYR A 504 12.29 -7.29 -2.33
CA TYR A 504 11.60 -6.18 -1.71
C TYR A 504 11.36 -6.53 -0.24
N LEU A 505 12.18 -5.95 0.65
CA LEU A 505 12.12 -6.23 2.09
C LEU A 505 11.23 -5.20 2.78
N PRO A 506 10.20 -5.62 3.55
CA PRO A 506 9.41 -4.71 4.36
C PRO A 506 10.31 -3.99 5.37
N VAL A 507 10.31 -2.66 5.36
CA VAL A 507 11.07 -1.81 6.29
C VAL A 507 10.18 -0.97 7.19
N TYR A 508 8.92 -0.78 6.80
CA TYR A 508 7.94 -0.02 7.57
C TYR A 508 6.53 -0.55 7.33
N ALA A 509 5.67 -0.50 8.34
CA ALA A 509 4.25 -0.81 8.23
C ALA A 509 3.38 0.06 9.16
N SER A 510 2.15 0.35 8.72
CA SER A 510 1.22 1.26 9.43
C SER A 510 -0.23 1.09 8.97
N GLU A 511 -1.19 1.47 9.82
CA GLU A 511 -2.62 1.53 9.45
C GLU A 511 -2.99 2.75 8.61
N THR A 512 -2.19 3.80 8.70
CA THR A 512 -2.36 5.04 7.95
C THR A 512 -1.30 5.18 6.89
N GLN A 513 -1.57 5.99 5.87
CA GLN A 513 -0.58 6.26 4.84
C GLN A 513 0.68 6.85 5.48
N PRO A 514 1.88 6.33 5.18
CA PRO A 514 3.12 6.82 5.76
C PRO A 514 3.44 8.24 5.32
N ASP A 515 3.86 9.07 6.28
CA ASP A 515 4.41 10.39 6.00
C ASP A 515 5.78 10.30 5.33
N SER A 516 6.10 11.27 4.47
CA SER A 516 7.38 11.30 3.77
C SER A 516 8.58 11.35 4.72
N GLU A 517 8.46 12.04 5.86
CA GLU A 517 9.53 12.09 6.88
C GLU A 517 9.81 10.72 7.50
N VAL A 518 8.75 9.95 7.80
CA VAL A 518 8.85 8.60 8.37
C VAL A 518 9.49 7.65 7.36
N LEU A 519 9.08 7.73 6.09
CA LEU A 519 9.71 6.97 5.01
C LEU A 519 11.19 7.32 4.90
N MET A 520 11.56 8.60 4.84
CA MET A 520 12.97 8.98 4.73
C MET A 520 13.78 8.45 5.92
N ALA A 521 13.28 8.55 7.16
CA ALA A 521 13.96 8.01 8.33
C ALA A 521 14.23 6.49 8.22
N THR A 522 13.29 5.72 7.69
CA THR A 522 13.43 4.25 7.52
C THR A 522 14.33 3.84 6.34
N PHE A 523 14.54 4.72 5.36
CA PHE A 523 15.38 4.45 4.17
C PHE A 523 16.78 5.10 4.23
N SER A 524 17.07 5.94 5.24
CA SER A 524 18.34 6.69 5.39
C SER A 524 19.53 5.84 5.83
N ARG A 525 19.37 4.51 5.91
CA ARG A 525 20.35 3.54 6.39
C ARG A 525 20.32 2.30 5.50
#